data_AF-A0A3G1KQ65-F1
#
_entry.id   AF-A0A3G1KQ65-F1
#
_cell.length_a   1.000
_cell.length_b   1.000
_cell.length_c   1.000
_cell.angle_alpha   90.00
_cell.angle_beta   90.00
_cell.angle_gamma   90.00
#
_symmetry.space_group_name_H-M   'P 1'
#
loop_
_entity.id
_entity.type
_entity.pdbx_description
1 polymer ?
#
loop_
_entity_poly.entity_id
_entity_poly.type
_entity_poly.pdbx_seq_one_letter_code
_entity_poly.pdbx_strand_id
1 'polypeptide(L)'
;MKYKQLFYNCSPGYINSISPDLSNEVIDTILKLPKRPTQSEINCDLFWLLGAMDWYYDATPHGLTDNSPDELGISLTKGELSGRNKRVLCETSTTLGAGWHADYAKEYGDKLVQIEAQFGTIESMFKDFCGFKIACYERRLALGIEIVMSNPGKYFAHRKNAISGMAYFDIAQKALMAIGLNCPIWLIGIEE
;
A
#
# COMPACT_ATOMS: atom_id res chain seq x y z
N MET A 1 -14.16 -2.28 3.52
CA MET A 1 -13.87 -3.73 3.34
C MET A 1 -13.47 -4.40 4.65
N LYS A 2 -13.47 -5.73 4.72
CA LYS A 2 -12.81 -6.49 5.81
C LYS A 2 -11.33 -6.68 5.51
N TYR A 3 -10.56 -7.09 6.52
CA TYR A 3 -9.14 -7.37 6.37
C TYR A 3 -8.66 -8.51 7.26
N LYS A 4 -7.56 -9.14 6.82
CA LYS A 4 -6.66 -9.93 7.66
C LYS A 4 -5.27 -9.33 7.60
N GLN A 5 -4.44 -9.64 8.59
CA GLN A 5 -3.12 -9.03 8.70
C GLN A 5 -2.07 -9.98 9.25
N LEU A 6 -0.81 -9.69 8.93
CA LEU A 6 0.39 -10.34 9.44
C LEU A 6 1.43 -9.27 9.75
N PHE A 7 2.03 -9.36 10.92
CA PHE A 7 3.18 -8.54 11.32
C PHE A 7 4.45 -9.36 11.13
N TYR A 8 5.31 -8.95 10.18
CA TYR A 8 6.55 -9.63 9.84
C TYR A 8 7.74 -8.79 10.31
N ASN A 9 8.54 -9.34 11.24
CA ASN A 9 9.62 -8.62 11.95
C ASN A 9 9.18 -7.29 12.59
N CYS A 10 7.90 -7.21 12.96
CA CYS A 10 7.31 -6.08 13.66
C CYS A 10 6.19 -6.58 14.57
N SER A 11 5.55 -5.66 15.30
CA SER A 11 4.42 -5.96 16.18
C SER A 11 3.48 -4.75 16.23
N PRO A 12 2.25 -4.91 16.72
CA PRO A 12 1.37 -3.77 16.98
C PRO A 12 2.03 -2.70 17.88
N GLY A 13 2.78 -3.13 18.91
CA GLY A 13 3.52 -2.21 19.77
C GLY A 13 4.63 -1.45 19.04
N TYR A 14 5.31 -2.09 18.09
CA TYR A 14 6.28 -1.42 17.22
C TYR A 14 5.62 -0.35 16.35
N ILE A 15 4.50 -0.68 15.70
CA ILE A 15 3.75 0.27 14.86
C ILE A 15 3.25 1.45 15.69
N ASN A 16 2.69 1.20 16.88
CA ASN A 16 2.27 2.25 17.81
C ASN A 16 3.44 3.14 18.28
N SER A 17 4.66 2.61 18.31
CA SER A 17 5.86 3.41 18.60
C SER A 17 6.31 4.31 17.44
N ILE A 18 5.89 4.01 16.20
CA ILE A 18 6.08 4.90 15.05
C ILE A 18 5.13 6.08 15.17
N SER A 19 3.84 5.78 15.30
CA SER A 19 2.79 6.75 15.61
C SER A 19 1.59 6.01 16.19
N PRO A 20 0.91 6.55 17.22
CA PRO A 20 -0.34 5.96 17.73
C PRO A 20 -1.47 5.98 16.69
N ASP A 21 -1.41 6.88 15.72
CA ASP A 21 -2.47 7.05 14.71
C ASP A 21 -2.25 6.19 13.46
N LEU A 22 -1.02 5.73 13.19
CA LEU A 22 -0.65 5.02 11.96
C LEU A 22 -1.53 3.79 11.69
N SER A 23 -1.76 2.96 12.71
CA SER A 23 -2.61 1.77 12.54
C SER A 23 -4.05 2.15 12.21
N ASN A 24 -4.57 3.21 12.84
CA ASN A 24 -5.94 3.66 12.62
C ASN A 24 -6.10 4.26 11.23
N GLU A 25 -5.16 5.10 10.77
CA GLU A 25 -5.18 5.67 9.42
C GLU A 25 -5.26 4.59 8.33
N VAL A 26 -4.40 3.57 8.42
CA VAL A 26 -4.34 2.49 7.42
C VAL A 26 -5.58 1.61 7.51
N ILE A 27 -5.99 1.18 8.70
CA ILE A 27 -7.18 0.32 8.85
C ILE A 27 -8.46 1.06 8.49
N ASP A 28 -8.64 2.32 8.90
CA ASP A 28 -9.83 3.11 8.55
C ASP A 28 -9.92 3.32 7.03
N THR A 29 -8.77 3.47 6.35
CA THR A 29 -8.72 3.49 4.88
C THR A 29 -9.27 2.19 4.30
N ILE A 30 -8.81 1.03 4.77
CA ILE A 30 -9.31 -0.27 4.30
C ILE A 30 -10.80 -0.46 4.62
N LEU A 31 -11.24 -0.05 5.80
CA LEU A 31 -12.64 -0.17 6.22
C LEU A 31 -13.56 0.69 5.34
N LYS A 32 -13.12 1.88 4.93
CA LYS A 32 -13.84 2.80 4.04
C LYS A 32 -13.85 2.38 2.57
N LEU A 33 -12.96 1.49 2.14
CA LEU A 33 -12.96 1.03 0.75
C LEU A 33 -14.30 0.37 0.37
N PRO A 34 -14.97 0.86 -0.69
CA PRO A 34 -16.16 0.23 -1.24
C PRO A 34 -15.78 -0.98 -2.10
N LYS A 35 -16.74 -1.90 -2.29
CA LYS A 35 -16.55 -2.99 -3.25
C LYS A 35 -16.43 -2.43 -4.67
N ARG A 36 -15.36 -2.80 -5.37
CA ARG A 36 -15.12 -2.40 -6.77
C ARG A 36 -14.99 -3.57 -7.73
N PRO A 37 -15.45 -3.43 -8.99
CA PRO A 37 -15.34 -4.47 -10.00
C PRO A 37 -13.93 -4.62 -10.60
N THR A 38 -13.07 -3.60 -10.49
CA THR A 38 -11.70 -3.65 -11.00
C THR A 38 -10.64 -3.20 -10.00
N GLN A 39 -9.39 -3.64 -10.19
CA GLN A 39 -8.25 -3.21 -9.37
C GLN A 39 -7.96 -1.72 -9.55
N SER A 40 -8.13 -1.20 -10.77
CA SER A 40 -7.92 0.22 -11.08
C SER A 40 -8.84 1.13 -10.27
N GLU A 41 -10.10 0.73 -10.09
CA GLU A 41 -11.03 1.47 -9.24
C GLU A 41 -10.63 1.44 -7.76
N ILE A 42 -10.15 0.29 -7.25
CA ILE A 42 -9.62 0.20 -5.87
C ILE A 42 -8.41 1.14 -5.71
N ASN A 43 -7.51 1.18 -6.69
CA ASN A 43 -6.37 2.08 -6.69
C ASN A 43 -6.79 3.56 -6.71
N CYS A 44 -7.84 3.91 -7.46
CA CYS A 44 -8.41 5.25 -7.42
C CYS A 44 -8.98 5.60 -6.03
N ASP A 45 -9.71 4.68 -5.39
CA ASP A 45 -10.26 4.92 -4.05
C ASP A 45 -9.16 5.04 -3.00
N LEU A 46 -8.12 4.20 -3.05
CA LEU A 46 -6.95 4.28 -2.18
C LEU A 46 -6.23 5.61 -2.33
N PHE A 47 -6.06 6.10 -3.57
CA PHE A 47 -5.44 7.39 -3.83
C PHE A 47 -6.16 8.53 -3.11
N TRP A 48 -7.49 8.55 -3.15
CA TRP A 48 -8.27 9.56 -2.44
C TRP A 48 -8.21 9.39 -0.92
N LEU A 49 -8.43 8.17 -0.41
CA LEU A 49 -8.48 7.90 1.03
C LEU A 49 -7.14 8.13 1.72
N LEU A 50 -6.05 7.61 1.17
CA LEU A 50 -4.70 7.82 1.70
C LEU A 50 -4.27 9.28 1.50
N GLY A 51 -4.56 9.84 0.32
CA GLY A 51 -4.30 11.24 0.02
C GLY A 51 -4.95 12.17 1.04
N ALA A 52 -6.22 11.95 1.39
CA ALA A 52 -6.95 12.71 2.41
C ALA A 52 -6.30 12.67 3.80
N MET A 53 -5.49 11.65 4.08
CA MET A 53 -4.72 11.48 5.33
C MET A 53 -3.24 11.90 5.19
N ASP A 54 -2.91 12.76 4.21
CA ASP A 54 -1.55 13.28 3.98
C ASP A 54 -0.51 12.21 3.60
N TRP A 55 -0.93 11.08 3.02
CA TRP A 55 0.00 10.20 2.34
C TRP A 55 0.40 10.77 0.98
N TYR A 56 1.70 10.82 0.74
CA TYR A 56 2.28 11.18 -0.55
C TYR A 56 2.26 9.95 -1.47
N TYR A 57 2.33 10.17 -2.77
CA TYR A 57 2.17 9.10 -3.77
C TYR A 57 3.21 9.19 -4.89
N ASP A 58 3.54 8.04 -5.50
CA ASP A 58 4.45 7.97 -6.64
C ASP A 58 3.80 8.44 -7.94
N ALA A 59 2.64 7.87 -8.26
CA ALA A 59 1.94 8.08 -9.51
C ALA A 59 0.43 8.23 -9.30
N THR A 60 -0.21 9.01 -10.17
CA THR A 60 -1.67 9.08 -10.20
C THR A 60 -2.26 7.83 -10.87
N PRO A 61 -3.26 7.17 -10.27
CA PRO A 61 -3.93 6.04 -10.91
C PRO A 61 -4.57 6.41 -12.26
N HIS A 62 -4.63 5.43 -13.16
CA HIS A 62 -5.32 5.59 -14.44
C HIS A 62 -6.84 5.68 -14.23
N GLY A 63 -7.50 6.62 -14.91
CA GLY A 63 -8.95 6.82 -14.79
C GLY A 63 -9.38 7.70 -13.61
N LEU A 64 -8.43 8.33 -12.91
CA LEU A 64 -8.74 9.26 -11.82
C LEU A 64 -9.43 10.52 -12.36
N THR A 65 -10.55 10.89 -11.75
CA THR A 65 -11.28 12.15 -11.98
C THR A 65 -10.65 13.32 -11.23
N ASP A 66 -11.10 14.55 -11.50
CA ASP A 66 -10.59 15.74 -10.79
C ASP A 66 -11.08 15.85 -9.34
N ASN A 67 -12.21 15.20 -9.02
CA ASN A 67 -12.79 15.15 -7.69
C ASN A 67 -12.90 13.70 -7.19
N SER A 68 -12.86 13.52 -5.86
CA SER A 68 -13.17 12.24 -5.22
C SER A 68 -14.61 11.80 -5.52
N PRO A 69 -14.88 10.48 -5.65
CA PRO A 69 -16.24 9.96 -5.62
C PRO A 69 -16.98 10.39 -4.35
N ASP A 70 -18.24 10.82 -4.49
CA ASP A 70 -19.08 11.32 -3.39
C ASP A 70 -19.21 10.32 -2.24
N GLU A 71 -19.27 9.03 -2.57
CA GLU A 71 -19.39 7.93 -1.62
C GLU A 71 -18.18 7.76 -0.68
N LEU A 72 -17.02 8.32 -1.03
CA LEU A 72 -15.86 8.33 -0.12
C LEU A 72 -15.95 9.45 0.92
N GLY A 73 -16.86 10.43 0.74
CA GLY A 73 -17.04 11.54 1.67
C GLY A 73 -15.84 12.49 1.76
N ILE A 74 -14.99 12.54 0.73
CA ILE A 74 -13.79 13.37 0.69
C ILE A 74 -14.05 14.60 -0.18
N SER A 75 -13.91 15.78 0.42
CA SER A 75 -14.00 17.06 -0.30
C SER A 75 -12.60 17.56 -0.66
N LEU A 76 -11.93 16.85 -1.57
CA LEU A 76 -10.62 17.22 -2.11
C LEU A 76 -10.59 17.05 -3.63
N THR A 77 -9.81 17.92 -4.26
CA THR A 77 -9.51 17.86 -5.69
C THR A 77 -8.14 17.22 -5.94
N LYS A 78 -7.96 16.72 -7.17
CA LYS A 78 -6.68 16.20 -7.64
C LYS A 78 -5.59 17.27 -7.61
N GLY A 79 -5.95 18.53 -7.90
CA GLY A 79 -5.04 19.67 -7.86
C GLY A 79 -4.50 19.93 -6.46
N GLU A 80 -5.36 19.89 -5.45
CA GLU A 80 -4.96 20.04 -4.04
C GLU A 80 -4.03 18.91 -3.59
N LEU A 81 -4.34 17.65 -3.94
CA LEU A 81 -3.46 16.52 -3.62
C LEU A 81 -2.09 16.63 -4.32
N SER A 82 -2.08 17.07 -5.58
CA SER A 82 -0.85 17.25 -6.35
C SER A 82 0.01 18.38 -5.77
N GLY A 83 -0.62 19.48 -5.34
CA GLY A 83 0.07 20.65 -4.77
C GLY A 83 0.82 20.35 -3.47
N ARG A 84 0.43 19.31 -2.72
CA ARG A 84 1.11 18.87 -1.50
C ARG A 84 1.98 17.62 -1.67
N ASN A 85 2.05 17.02 -2.86
CA ASN A 85 2.70 15.73 -3.02
C ASN A 85 4.24 15.82 -2.85
N LYS A 86 4.81 14.96 -1.99
CA LYS A 86 6.26 14.81 -1.79
C LYS A 86 6.73 13.45 -2.31
N ARG A 87 6.69 13.29 -3.63
CA ARG A 87 7.05 12.04 -4.35
C ARG A 87 8.41 11.46 -3.95
N VAL A 88 9.39 12.28 -3.56
CA VAL A 88 10.73 11.83 -3.11
C VAL A 88 10.68 10.86 -1.91
N LEU A 89 9.65 10.95 -1.08
CA LEU A 89 9.47 10.02 0.05
C LEU A 89 9.10 8.61 -0.41
N CYS A 90 8.57 8.48 -1.62
CA CYS A 90 8.22 7.20 -2.22
C CYS A 90 9.46 6.45 -2.74
N GLU A 91 10.61 7.11 -2.95
CA GLU A 91 11.82 6.44 -3.44
C GLU A 91 12.24 5.28 -2.52
N THR A 92 12.43 4.08 -3.09
CA THR A 92 12.89 2.92 -2.30
C THR A 92 14.41 2.87 -2.20
N SER A 93 15.11 3.71 -2.95
CA SER A 93 16.57 3.86 -2.88
C SER A 93 16.99 5.25 -3.33
N THR A 94 17.91 5.87 -2.58
CA THR A 94 18.57 7.11 -2.99
C THR A 94 20.00 6.88 -3.47
N THR A 95 20.51 5.65 -3.38
CA THR A 95 21.92 5.34 -3.66
C THR A 95 22.13 4.41 -4.86
N LEU A 96 21.19 3.51 -5.16
CA LEU A 96 21.35 2.51 -6.21
C LEU A 96 20.99 3.00 -7.61
N GLY A 97 20.31 4.16 -7.73
CA GLY A 97 19.84 4.69 -9.01
C GLY A 97 18.77 3.82 -9.70
N ALA A 98 18.16 2.87 -8.98
CA ALA A 98 17.21 1.89 -9.54
C ALA A 98 15.84 2.50 -9.93
N GLY A 99 15.56 3.75 -9.55
CA GLY A 99 14.32 4.47 -9.91
C GLY A 99 13.04 3.80 -9.38
N TRP A 100 13.15 2.94 -8.37
CA TRP A 100 12.01 2.26 -7.75
C TRP A 100 11.38 3.15 -6.69
N HIS A 101 10.05 3.14 -6.68
CA HIS A 101 9.23 3.95 -5.79
C HIS A 101 8.12 3.05 -5.25
N ALA A 102 7.80 3.23 -3.97
CA ALA A 102 6.60 2.68 -3.37
C ALA A 102 5.38 3.50 -3.78
N ASP A 103 4.21 2.88 -3.86
CA ASP A 103 2.98 3.57 -4.28
C ASP A 103 2.68 4.79 -3.41
N TYR A 104 2.85 4.66 -2.09
CA TYR A 104 2.63 5.74 -1.12
C TYR A 104 3.71 5.82 -0.04
N ALA A 105 3.88 7.00 0.53
CA ALA A 105 4.78 7.22 1.65
C ALA A 105 4.30 8.33 2.60
N LYS A 106 4.65 8.21 3.88
CA LYS A 106 4.41 9.24 4.90
C LYS A 106 5.50 9.20 5.95
N GLU A 107 5.90 10.36 6.43
CA GLU A 107 6.83 10.50 7.55
C GLU A 107 6.07 10.74 8.86
N TYR A 108 6.42 9.99 9.90
CA TYR A 108 5.97 10.20 11.27
C TYR A 108 7.18 10.59 12.12
N GLY A 109 7.42 11.89 12.25
CA GLY A 109 8.68 12.39 12.83
C GLY A 109 9.85 12.09 11.90
N ASP A 110 10.83 11.32 12.36
CA ASP A 110 12.00 10.85 11.61
C ASP A 110 11.81 9.46 10.99
N LYS A 111 10.61 8.88 11.09
CA LYS A 111 10.31 7.52 10.66
C LYS A 111 9.52 7.52 9.36
N LEU A 112 10.14 7.04 8.29
CA LEU A 112 9.48 6.83 7.00
C LEU A 112 8.67 5.54 7.00
N VAL A 113 7.42 5.63 6.58
CA VAL A 113 6.55 4.48 6.29
C VAL A 113 6.20 4.51 4.81
N GLN A 114 6.27 3.35 4.16
CA GLN A 114 5.90 3.18 2.75
C GLN A 114 4.79 2.15 2.62
N ILE A 115 3.83 2.38 1.73
CA ILE A 115 2.74 1.47 1.39
C ILE A 115 2.88 1.07 -0.08
N GLU A 116 2.69 -0.22 -0.36
CA GLU A 116 2.51 -0.78 -1.70
C GLU A 116 1.10 -1.38 -1.79
N ALA A 117 0.32 -0.95 -2.79
CA ALA A 117 -1.03 -1.45 -3.06
C ALA A 117 -0.99 -2.46 -4.21
N GLN A 118 -0.55 -3.67 -3.89
CA GLN A 118 -0.26 -4.69 -4.88
C GLN A 118 -1.48 -5.55 -5.24
N PHE A 119 -2.22 -5.09 -6.26
CA PHE A 119 -3.30 -5.86 -6.90
C PHE A 119 -2.92 -6.43 -8.27
N GLY A 120 -1.63 -6.40 -8.60
CA GLY A 120 -1.03 -6.96 -9.80
C GLY A 120 -0.52 -8.39 -9.59
N THR A 121 0.59 -8.73 -10.25
CA THR A 121 1.11 -10.11 -10.27
C THR A 121 2.02 -10.40 -9.07
N ILE A 122 2.28 -11.69 -8.84
CA ILE A 122 3.22 -12.16 -7.81
C ILE A 122 4.64 -11.61 -8.07
N GLU A 123 5.06 -11.46 -9.32
CA GLU A 123 6.37 -10.90 -9.67
C GLU A 123 6.52 -9.45 -9.23
N SER A 124 5.47 -8.63 -9.39
CA SER A 124 5.47 -7.24 -8.93
C SER A 124 5.57 -7.18 -7.40
N MET A 125 4.84 -8.03 -6.67
CA MET A 125 4.96 -8.12 -5.20
C MET A 125 6.40 -8.43 -4.75
N PHE A 126 7.14 -9.27 -5.47
CA PHE A 126 8.56 -9.51 -5.14
C PHE A 126 9.43 -8.26 -5.33
N LYS A 127 9.12 -7.41 -6.32
CA LYS A 127 9.80 -6.13 -6.52
C LYS A 127 9.55 -5.20 -5.33
N ASP A 128 8.32 -5.14 -4.84
CA ASP A 128 7.91 -4.33 -3.68
C ASP A 128 8.70 -4.75 -2.43
N PHE A 129 8.79 -6.06 -2.18
CA PHE A 129 9.61 -6.63 -1.11
C PHE A 129 11.11 -6.28 -1.24
N CYS A 130 11.65 -6.30 -2.45
CA CYS A 130 13.01 -5.83 -2.69
C CYS A 130 13.14 -4.33 -2.40
N GLY A 131 12.14 -3.53 -2.79
CA GLY A 131 12.04 -2.10 -2.49
C GLY A 131 12.12 -1.83 -1.00
N PHE A 132 11.27 -2.48 -0.20
CA PHE A 132 11.32 -2.36 1.26
C PHE A 132 12.66 -2.78 1.83
N LYS A 133 13.26 -3.85 1.31
CA LYS A 133 14.55 -4.33 1.79
C LYS A 133 15.67 -3.33 1.51
N ILE A 134 15.67 -2.70 0.34
CA ILE A 134 16.65 -1.68 -0.04
C ILE A 134 16.48 -0.43 0.85
N ALA A 135 15.26 0.09 0.97
CA ALA A 135 14.99 1.27 1.79
C ALA A 135 15.36 1.04 3.28
N CYS A 136 15.14 -0.18 3.79
CA CYS A 136 15.55 -0.58 5.12
C CYS A 136 17.08 -0.72 5.25
N TYR A 137 17.76 -1.29 4.24
CA TYR A 137 19.22 -1.37 4.20
C TYR A 137 19.87 0.02 4.22
N GLU A 138 19.28 0.98 3.53
CA GLU A 138 19.68 2.40 3.55
C GLU A 138 19.26 3.14 4.84
N ARG A 139 18.68 2.44 5.83
CA ARG A 139 18.19 2.98 7.11
C ARG A 139 17.15 4.08 6.97
N ARG A 140 16.45 4.14 5.84
CA ARG A 140 15.37 5.09 5.58
C ARG A 140 14.04 4.56 6.12
N LEU A 141 13.75 3.29 5.87
CA LEU A 141 12.44 2.70 6.12
C LEU A 141 12.29 2.23 7.58
N ALA A 142 11.29 2.75 8.28
CA ALA A 142 10.84 2.22 9.56
C ALA A 142 9.85 1.06 9.37
N LEU A 143 8.90 1.18 8.42
CA LEU A 143 7.90 0.15 8.15
C LEU A 143 7.50 0.14 6.68
N GLY A 144 7.57 -1.03 6.05
CA GLY A 144 6.85 -1.30 4.80
C GLY A 144 5.46 -1.85 5.08
N ILE A 145 4.47 -1.46 4.30
CA ILE A 145 3.10 -1.97 4.39
C ILE A 145 2.71 -2.51 3.01
N GLU A 146 2.37 -3.79 2.96
CA GLU A 146 1.97 -4.47 1.73
C GLU A 146 0.47 -4.72 1.78
N ILE A 147 -0.31 -4.12 0.88
CA ILE A 147 -1.75 -4.31 0.78
C ILE A 147 -2.05 -5.16 -0.45
N VAL A 148 -2.59 -6.36 -0.23
CA VAL A 148 -2.94 -7.33 -1.29
C VAL A 148 -4.38 -7.80 -1.16
N MET A 149 -4.88 -8.49 -2.18
CA MET A 149 -6.14 -9.22 -2.07
C MET A 149 -6.00 -10.44 -1.15
N SER A 150 -6.96 -10.67 -0.24
CA SER A 150 -6.98 -11.90 0.55
C SER A 150 -7.29 -13.14 -0.28
N ASN A 151 -8.31 -13.04 -1.15
CA ASN A 151 -8.72 -14.09 -2.07
C ASN A 151 -9.26 -13.44 -3.36
N PRO A 152 -8.39 -13.17 -4.35
CA PRO A 152 -8.80 -12.50 -5.58
C PRO A 152 -9.81 -13.34 -6.37
N GLY A 153 -9.72 -14.68 -6.31
CA GLY A 153 -10.65 -15.60 -6.98
C GLY A 153 -12.10 -15.45 -6.50
N LYS A 154 -12.30 -15.22 -5.20
CA LYS A 154 -13.61 -14.92 -4.62
C LYS A 154 -14.01 -13.48 -4.90
N TYR A 155 -13.09 -12.53 -4.71
CA TYR A 155 -13.40 -11.10 -4.81
C TYR A 155 -13.76 -10.67 -6.25
N PHE A 156 -13.02 -11.17 -7.25
CA PHE A 156 -13.19 -10.86 -8.66
C PHE A 156 -13.77 -12.07 -9.44
N ALA A 157 -14.75 -12.76 -8.85
CA ALA A 157 -15.32 -13.99 -9.41
C ALA A 157 -15.92 -13.83 -10.82
N HIS A 158 -16.32 -12.62 -11.20
CA HIS A 158 -16.83 -12.26 -12.53
C HIS A 158 -15.75 -12.18 -13.62
N ARG A 159 -14.46 -12.19 -13.26
CA ARG A 159 -13.34 -11.93 -14.18
C ARG A 159 -12.12 -12.82 -13.87
N LYS A 160 -12.36 -14.09 -13.61
CA LYS A 160 -11.34 -15.10 -13.22
C LYS A 160 -10.12 -15.16 -14.12
N ASN A 161 -10.30 -15.00 -15.44
CA ASN A 161 -9.18 -15.05 -16.39
C ASN A 161 -8.23 -13.84 -16.23
N ALA A 162 -8.77 -12.67 -15.86
CA ALA A 162 -8.01 -11.43 -15.72
C ALA A 162 -7.25 -11.33 -14.38
N ILE A 163 -7.38 -12.31 -13.49
CA ILE A 163 -6.74 -12.35 -12.17
C ILE A 163 -5.81 -13.55 -11.99
N SER A 164 -5.57 -14.30 -13.07
CA SER A 164 -4.61 -15.40 -13.07
C SER A 164 -3.20 -14.86 -12.77
N GLY A 165 -2.51 -15.43 -11.78
CA GLY A 165 -1.19 -14.96 -11.35
C GLY A 165 -1.19 -13.73 -10.44
N MET A 166 -2.36 -13.26 -10.00
CA MET A 166 -2.45 -12.13 -9.06
C MET A 166 -1.82 -12.48 -7.70
N ALA A 167 -1.09 -11.53 -7.12
CA ALA A 167 -0.61 -11.63 -5.75
C ALA A 167 -1.78 -11.68 -4.76
N TYR A 168 -1.63 -12.48 -3.70
CA TYR A 168 -2.64 -12.58 -2.66
C TYR A 168 -2.01 -12.87 -1.30
N PHE A 169 -2.77 -12.65 -0.25
CA PHE A 169 -2.24 -12.67 1.11
C PHE A 169 -1.45 -13.94 1.47
N ASP A 170 -1.98 -15.13 1.15
CA ASP A 170 -1.32 -16.37 1.56
C ASP A 170 -0.02 -16.62 0.77
N ILE A 171 0.06 -16.18 -0.49
CA ILE A 171 1.32 -16.27 -1.26
C ILE A 171 2.33 -15.23 -0.77
N ALA A 172 1.89 -14.00 -0.46
CA ALA A 172 2.73 -12.96 0.12
C ALA A 172 3.31 -13.39 1.48
N GLN A 173 2.48 -13.94 2.36
CA GLN A 173 2.90 -14.49 3.65
C GLN A 173 3.93 -15.60 3.48
N LYS A 174 3.68 -16.58 2.60
CA LYS A 174 4.62 -17.68 2.35
C LYS A 174 5.94 -17.17 1.77
N ALA A 175 5.88 -16.21 0.85
CA ALA A 175 7.04 -15.58 0.26
C ALA A 175 7.91 -14.86 1.32
N LEU A 176 7.31 -14.03 2.19
CA LEU A 176 8.03 -13.37 3.28
C LEU A 176 8.75 -14.37 4.19
N MET A 177 8.07 -15.46 4.55
CA MET A 177 8.65 -16.51 5.40
C MET A 177 9.77 -17.27 4.70
N ALA A 178 9.66 -17.51 3.39
CA ALA A 178 10.65 -18.24 2.62
C ALA A 178 11.90 -17.41 2.28
N ILE A 179 11.72 -16.11 1.95
CA ILE A 179 12.82 -15.22 1.58
C ILE A 179 13.66 -14.81 2.81
N GLY A 180 13.01 -14.62 3.96
CA GLY A 180 13.72 -14.23 5.19
C GLY A 180 14.24 -12.79 5.15
N LEU A 181 13.39 -11.83 4.78
CA LEU A 181 13.75 -10.42 4.75
C LEU A 181 13.98 -9.88 6.16
N ASN A 182 15.13 -9.28 6.43
CA ASN A 182 15.34 -8.57 7.70
C ASN A 182 14.90 -7.10 7.56
N CYS A 183 13.59 -6.87 7.47
CA CYS A 183 12.95 -5.55 7.52
C CYS A 183 11.52 -5.64 8.12
N PRO A 184 11.03 -4.62 8.85
CA PRO A 184 9.66 -4.58 9.37
C PRO A 184 8.64 -4.44 8.22
N ILE A 185 7.74 -5.41 8.09
CA ILE A 185 6.67 -5.39 7.08
C ILE A 185 5.32 -5.71 7.75
N TRP A 186 4.32 -4.87 7.49
CA TRP A 186 2.92 -5.14 7.83
C TRP A 186 2.17 -5.56 6.57
N LEU A 187 1.84 -6.85 6.47
CA LEU A 187 1.07 -7.39 5.36
C LEU A 187 -0.42 -7.35 5.69
N ILE A 188 -1.22 -6.77 4.79
CA ILE A 188 -2.66 -6.62 4.92
C ILE A 188 -3.33 -7.27 3.71
N GLY A 189 -4.30 -8.14 3.97
CA GLY A 189 -5.13 -8.78 2.95
C GLY A 189 -6.55 -8.21 3.01
N ILE A 190 -7.00 -7.55 1.95
CA ILE A 190 -8.36 -7.00 1.89
C ILE A 190 -9.36 -8.03 1.36
N GLU A 191 -10.56 -8.04 1.92
CA GLU A 191 -11.66 -8.92 1.53
C GLU A 191 -13.03 -8.25 1.65
N GLU A 192 -14.04 -8.87 1.04
CA GLU A 192 -15.43 -8.39 1.10
C GLU A 192 -16.09 -8.62 2.46
#